data_AF-A0A8J5CKU0-F1
#
_entry.id   AF-A0A8J5CKU0-F1
#
_cell.length_a   1.000
_cell.length_b   1.000
_cell.length_c   1.000
_cell.angle_alpha   90.00
_cell.angle_beta   90.00
_cell.angle_gamma   90.00
#
_symmetry.space_group_name_H-M   'P 1'
#
loop_
_entity.id
_entity.type
_entity.pdbx_description
1 polymer ?
#
loop_
_entity_poly.entity_id
_entity_poly.type
_entity_poly.pdbx_seq_one_letter_code
_entity_poly.pdbx_strand_id
1 'polypeptide(L)'
;MVVTVIIGLLNAFTPQKSLDEFQDVYLVMELMDANLCQVIQMDLDHERMSYLLYQMLCGIKHLHSAGIIHRDLKPSNIVVKSDCTLKILDFGLARTAGTTFMMTPYVVTRYYRAPEVILGMGYTENVDIWSVGCIMGEMIRGGVLFPGTDHIDQWNKIIEQLGTPSQDFMSRLQPTVRNYVENRPRYPGYSFDRLFPDVLFPAESTDHNRLKASQARDLLSRMLVIDPERRISVDEALMHPYINVWYDEAEVNAPAPGPYDHSVDDREHTVDQWKELIYKEVMDYELVYNTPGGGVGAGGAHGTPNTHAPPSAATNAAADGDPDHRPNHR
;
A
#
# COMPACT_ATOMS: atom_id res chain seq x y z
N MET A 1 -17.43 7.09 -3.07
CA MET A 1 -16.95 6.01 -2.18
C MET A 1 -15.44 6.11 -2.21
N VAL A 2 -14.78 6.27 -1.06
CA VAL A 2 -13.31 6.29 -1.01
C VAL A 2 -12.85 4.86 -1.24
N VAL A 3 -12.06 4.61 -2.28
CA VAL A 3 -11.50 3.28 -2.54
C VAL A 3 -10.50 2.97 -1.42
N THR A 4 -10.84 2.02 -0.56
CA THR A 4 -9.95 1.59 0.52
C THR A 4 -8.90 0.63 -0.02
N VAL A 5 -7.70 1.16 -0.28
CA VAL A 5 -6.51 0.43 -0.77
C VAL A 5 -5.75 -0.31 0.35
N ILE A 6 -6.29 -0.31 1.56
CA ILE A 6 -5.85 -1.09 2.71
C ILE A 6 -6.90 -2.17 3.02
N ILE A 7 -6.46 -3.38 3.39
CA ILE A 7 -7.38 -4.46 3.74
C ILE A 7 -8.23 -4.11 4.96
N GLY A 8 -9.54 -4.33 4.84
CA GLY A 8 -10.48 -4.13 5.93
C GLY A 8 -10.58 -5.36 6.82
N LEU A 9 -10.50 -5.15 8.14
CA LEU A 9 -10.89 -6.16 9.14
C LEU A 9 -12.41 -6.12 9.30
N LEU A 10 -13.07 -7.22 8.95
CA LEU A 10 -14.53 -7.38 9.04
C LEU A 10 -14.96 -7.97 10.39
N ASN A 11 -14.16 -8.88 10.96
CA ASN A 11 -14.37 -9.43 12.28
C ASN A 11 -13.04 -9.93 12.87
N ALA A 12 -12.93 -9.98 14.20
CA ALA A 12 -11.86 -10.67 14.90
C ALA A 12 -12.46 -11.40 16.11
N PHE A 13 -12.11 -12.68 16.27
CA PHE A 13 -12.66 -13.49 17.36
C PHE A 13 -11.70 -14.60 17.79
N THR A 14 -12.00 -15.20 18.95
CA THR A 14 -11.37 -16.42 19.43
C THR A 14 -12.44 -17.40 19.90
N PRO A 15 -12.32 -18.71 19.62
CA PRO A 15 -13.28 -19.69 20.14
C PRO A 15 -13.07 -19.99 21.63
N GLN A 16 -11.94 -19.58 22.21
CA GLN A 16 -11.60 -19.85 23.62
C GLN A 16 -12.27 -18.85 24.55
N LYS A 17 -12.79 -19.33 25.69
CA LYS A 17 -13.65 -18.55 26.60
C LYS A 17 -12.91 -17.96 27.81
N SER A 18 -11.64 -18.29 27.95
CA SER A 18 -10.80 -17.87 29.07
C SER A 18 -9.40 -17.55 28.57
N LEU A 19 -8.74 -16.64 29.29
CA LEU A 19 -7.36 -16.27 29.02
C LEU A 19 -6.41 -17.48 29.15
N ASP A 20 -6.65 -18.38 30.11
CA ASP A 20 -5.81 -19.56 30.31
C ASP A 20 -5.80 -20.46 29.06
N GLU A 21 -6.97 -20.66 28.46
CA GLU A 21 -7.16 -21.47 27.25
C GLU A 21 -6.82 -20.73 25.95
N PHE A 22 -6.74 -19.41 25.97
CA PHE A 22 -6.54 -18.59 24.78
C PHE A 22 -5.25 -18.98 24.03
N GLN A 23 -5.41 -19.32 22.75
CA GLN A 23 -4.30 -19.72 21.88
C GLN A 23 -4.48 -19.20 20.45
N ASP A 24 -5.73 -19.14 19.97
CA ASP A 24 -6.01 -18.85 18.57
C ASP A 24 -6.76 -17.52 18.42
N VAL A 25 -6.33 -16.74 17.44
CA VAL A 25 -7.03 -15.53 16.97
C VAL A 25 -7.42 -15.75 15.52
N TYR A 26 -8.69 -15.51 15.21
CA TYR A 26 -9.24 -15.58 13.86
C TYR A 26 -9.54 -14.17 13.37
N LEU A 27 -8.88 -13.76 12.28
CA LEU A 27 -9.11 -12.47 11.63
C LEU A 27 -9.93 -12.72 10.35
N VAL A 28 -11.12 -12.15 10.29
CA VAL A 28 -12.00 -12.19 9.12
C VAL A 28 -11.80 -10.90 8.37
N MET A 29 -11.31 -11.02 7.13
CA MET A 29 -11.01 -9.89 6.25
C MET A 29 -11.80 -10.02 4.96
N GLU A 30 -11.78 -8.96 4.15
CA GLU A 30 -12.30 -9.00 2.79
C GLU A 30 -11.61 -10.09 1.96
N LEU A 31 -12.40 -10.90 1.25
CA LEU A 31 -11.87 -11.91 0.33
C LEU A 31 -11.39 -11.25 -0.97
N MET A 32 -10.16 -11.58 -1.36
CA MET A 32 -9.52 -11.12 -2.59
C MET A 32 -9.22 -12.33 -3.48
N ASP A 33 -9.10 -12.10 -4.79
CA ASP A 33 -9.02 -13.20 -5.77
C ASP A 33 -7.61 -13.81 -5.85
N ALA A 34 -6.59 -12.96 -5.72
CA ALA A 34 -5.18 -13.34 -5.91
C ALA A 34 -4.23 -12.44 -5.12
N ASN A 35 -2.99 -12.86 -4.98
CA ASN A 35 -1.89 -11.96 -4.60
C ASN A 35 -1.11 -11.47 -5.82
N LEU A 36 -0.30 -10.43 -5.65
CA LEU A 36 0.42 -9.82 -6.76
C LEU A 36 1.50 -10.75 -7.35
N CYS A 37 1.95 -11.79 -6.63
CA CYS A 37 2.86 -12.80 -7.21
C CYS A 37 2.24 -13.48 -8.43
N GLN A 38 0.93 -13.76 -8.40
CA GLN A 38 0.22 -14.38 -9.52
C GLN A 38 0.05 -13.38 -10.68
N VAL A 39 -0.18 -12.11 -10.37
CA VAL A 39 -0.35 -11.03 -11.35
C VAL A 39 0.95 -10.73 -12.10
N ILE A 40 2.10 -10.77 -11.43
CA ILE A 40 3.43 -10.58 -12.02
C ILE A 40 3.73 -11.59 -13.15
N GLN A 41 3.13 -12.77 -13.10
CA GLN A 41 3.30 -13.81 -14.12
C GLN A 41 2.37 -13.63 -15.34
N MET A 42 1.53 -12.60 -15.33
CA MET A 42 0.61 -12.26 -16.42
C MET A 42 1.19 -11.15 -17.29
N ASP A 43 0.79 -11.12 -18.56
CA ASP A 43 1.10 -9.98 -19.43
C ASP A 43 0.23 -8.78 -19.03
N LEU A 44 0.85 -7.78 -18.40
CA LEU A 44 0.22 -6.52 -18.01
C LEU A 44 0.50 -5.44 -19.05
N ASP A 45 -0.55 -4.78 -19.51
CA ASP A 45 -0.41 -3.53 -20.25
C ASP A 45 -0.01 -2.36 -19.31
N HIS A 46 0.35 -1.23 -19.90
CA HIS A 46 0.72 -0.03 -19.16
C HIS A 46 -0.43 0.51 -18.30
N GLU A 47 -1.68 0.34 -18.74
CA GLU A 47 -2.87 0.83 -18.05
C GLU A 47 -3.03 0.12 -16.71
N ARG A 48 -3.08 -1.22 -16.73
CA ARG A 48 -3.17 -2.06 -15.53
C ARG A 48 -1.96 -1.88 -14.62
N MET A 49 -0.76 -1.89 -15.17
CA MET A 49 0.47 -1.72 -14.38
C MET A 49 0.50 -0.37 -13.66
N SER A 50 0.20 0.73 -14.37
CA SER A 50 0.19 2.06 -13.76
C SER A 50 -0.95 2.23 -12.76
N TYR A 51 -2.11 1.60 -12.99
CA TYR A 51 -3.24 1.64 -12.05
C TYR A 51 -2.98 0.86 -10.75
N LEU A 52 -2.31 -0.31 -10.85
CA LEU A 52 -1.88 -1.06 -9.66
C LEU A 52 -0.82 -0.26 -8.86
N LEU A 53 0.14 0.38 -9.54
CA LEU A 53 1.14 1.24 -8.89
C LEU A 53 0.51 2.46 -8.23
N TYR A 54 -0.46 3.09 -8.89
CA TYR A 54 -1.23 4.19 -8.32
C TYR A 54 -1.91 3.77 -7.01
N GLN A 55 -2.64 2.64 -7.00
CA GLN A 55 -3.30 2.14 -5.80
C GLN A 55 -2.31 1.78 -4.68
N MET A 56 -1.16 1.18 -5.02
CA MET A 56 -0.07 0.94 -4.05
C MET A 56 0.42 2.25 -3.43
N LEU A 57 0.68 3.28 -4.24
CA LEU A 57 1.16 4.58 -3.76
C LEU A 57 0.11 5.30 -2.89
N CYS A 58 -1.18 5.23 -3.24
CA CYS A 58 -2.25 5.75 -2.39
C CYS A 58 -2.30 5.05 -1.04
N GLY A 59 -2.15 3.71 -1.02
CA GLY A 59 -2.17 2.93 0.21
C GLY A 59 -0.97 3.27 1.11
N ILE A 60 0.20 3.39 0.51
CA ILE A 60 1.43 3.80 1.22
C ILE A 60 1.28 5.21 1.79
N LYS A 61 0.79 6.17 0.99
CA LYS A 61 0.54 7.55 1.46
C LYS A 61 -0.42 7.58 2.64
N HIS A 62 -1.49 6.79 2.59
CA HIS A 62 -2.45 6.67 3.67
C HIS A 62 -1.79 6.16 4.97
N LEU A 63 -0.95 5.12 4.88
CA LEU A 63 -0.19 4.60 6.02
C LEU A 63 0.79 5.64 6.57
N HIS A 64 1.56 6.30 5.71
CA HIS A 64 2.52 7.34 6.09
C HIS A 64 1.82 8.50 6.81
N SER A 65 0.66 8.93 6.33
CA SER A 65 -0.14 9.97 7.00
C SER A 65 -0.68 9.57 8.38
N ALA A 66 -0.76 8.26 8.68
CA ALA A 66 -1.07 7.72 10.01
C ALA A 66 0.18 7.50 10.89
N GLY A 67 1.38 7.83 10.40
CA GLY A 67 2.66 7.59 11.08
C GLY A 67 3.21 6.17 10.94
N ILE A 68 2.65 5.38 10.02
CA ILE A 68 2.96 3.95 9.84
C ILE A 68 3.83 3.77 8.59
N ILE A 69 5.08 3.30 8.75
CA ILE A 69 5.91 2.86 7.63
C ILE A 69 5.80 1.34 7.50
N HIS A 70 5.53 0.83 6.30
CA HIS A 70 5.23 -0.59 6.09
C HIS A 70 6.48 -1.48 6.22
N ARG A 71 7.58 -1.13 5.54
CA ARG A 71 8.92 -1.78 5.58
C ARG A 71 9.04 -3.20 5.05
N ASP A 72 7.93 -3.93 4.90
CA ASP A 72 7.91 -5.28 4.31
C ASP A 72 6.95 -5.42 3.12
N LEU A 73 6.86 -4.37 2.30
CA LEU A 73 6.09 -4.43 1.06
C LEU A 73 6.74 -5.43 0.10
N LYS A 74 5.94 -6.41 -0.32
CA LYS A 74 6.32 -7.47 -1.24
C LYS A 74 5.07 -8.01 -1.94
N PRO A 75 5.18 -8.64 -3.11
CA PRO A 75 4.02 -9.09 -3.88
C PRO A 75 3.07 -10.04 -3.12
N SER A 76 3.56 -10.83 -2.16
CA SER A 76 2.70 -11.71 -1.35
C SER A 76 1.83 -10.96 -0.33
N ASN A 77 2.22 -9.75 0.05
CA ASN A 77 1.50 -8.88 0.99
C ASN A 77 0.63 -7.87 0.25
N ILE A 78 0.43 -8.05 -1.05
CA ILE A 78 -0.42 -7.21 -1.88
C ILE A 78 -1.41 -8.15 -2.56
N VAL A 79 -2.70 -7.89 -2.35
CA VAL A 79 -3.78 -8.70 -2.90
C VAL A 79 -4.60 -7.90 -3.89
N VAL A 80 -5.13 -8.59 -4.88
CA VAL A 80 -5.88 -8.00 -5.98
C VAL A 80 -7.18 -8.74 -6.24
N LYS A 81 -8.11 -8.04 -6.90
CA LYS A 81 -9.30 -8.63 -7.52
C LYS A 81 -9.20 -8.62 -9.04
N SER A 82 -10.08 -9.39 -9.66
CA SER A 82 -10.26 -9.48 -11.11
C SER A 82 -10.63 -8.15 -11.79
N ASP A 83 -11.17 -7.19 -11.04
CA ASP A 83 -11.45 -5.82 -11.50
C ASP A 83 -10.24 -4.86 -11.34
N CYS A 84 -9.06 -5.39 -11.06
CA CYS A 84 -7.82 -4.65 -10.79
C CYS A 84 -7.83 -3.79 -9.51
N THR A 85 -8.78 -4.00 -8.59
CA THR A 85 -8.70 -3.42 -7.25
C THR A 85 -7.55 -4.04 -6.46
N LEU A 86 -6.74 -3.23 -5.79
CA LEU A 86 -5.60 -3.64 -4.98
C LEU A 86 -5.79 -3.27 -3.51
N LYS A 87 -5.37 -4.17 -2.61
CA LYS A 87 -5.28 -3.89 -1.18
C LYS A 87 -3.96 -4.36 -0.60
N ILE A 88 -3.39 -3.55 0.28
CA ILE A 88 -2.18 -3.88 1.04
C ILE A 88 -2.57 -4.71 2.28
N LEU A 89 -1.84 -5.80 2.52
CA LEU A 89 -1.94 -6.68 3.68
C LEU A 89 -0.74 -6.50 4.63
N ASP A 90 -0.87 -7.08 5.82
CA ASP A 90 0.23 -7.46 6.71
C ASP A 90 1.14 -6.30 7.18
N PHE A 91 0.72 -5.71 8.30
CA PHE A 91 1.48 -4.71 9.04
C PHE A 91 2.45 -5.31 10.07
N GLY A 92 2.74 -6.62 10.01
CA GLY A 92 3.51 -7.33 11.05
C GLY A 92 4.92 -6.78 11.31
N LEU A 93 5.49 -6.07 10.33
CA LEU A 93 6.76 -5.36 10.44
C LEU A 93 6.62 -3.83 10.34
N ALA A 94 5.40 -3.29 10.35
CA ALA A 94 5.19 -1.86 10.30
C ALA A 94 5.66 -1.21 11.60
N ARG A 95 6.34 -0.06 11.52
CA ARG A 95 6.85 0.71 12.68
C ARG A 95 6.84 2.21 12.36
N THR A 96 7.01 3.02 13.40
CA THR A 96 7.23 4.46 13.28
C THR A 96 8.52 4.79 12.54
N ALA A 97 8.53 5.94 11.86
CA ALA A 97 9.75 6.61 11.45
C ALA A 97 10.71 6.82 12.64
N GLY A 98 11.97 6.38 12.51
CA GLY A 98 13.03 6.70 13.47
C GLY A 98 13.36 5.65 14.55
N THR A 99 12.67 4.50 14.61
CA THR A 99 13.07 3.41 15.52
C THR A 99 14.20 2.57 14.91
N THR A 100 15.38 2.61 15.54
CA THR A 100 16.67 2.00 15.11
C THR A 100 16.83 0.53 15.51
N PHE A 101 15.74 -0.22 15.64
CA PHE A 101 15.87 -1.64 15.98
C PHE A 101 16.30 -2.46 14.76
N MET A 102 17.49 -3.05 14.84
CA MET A 102 18.02 -3.98 13.84
C MET A 102 17.14 -5.24 13.80
N MET A 103 16.63 -5.58 12.61
CA MET A 103 15.82 -6.80 12.42
C MET A 103 16.63 -8.06 12.78
N THR A 104 15.97 -9.01 13.43
CA THR A 104 16.48 -10.36 13.67
C THR A 104 16.68 -11.10 12.33
N PRO A 105 17.82 -11.79 12.16
CA PRO A 105 18.16 -12.46 10.91
C PRO A 105 17.54 -13.87 10.86
N TYR A 106 16.26 -14.03 10.56
CA TYR A 106 15.70 -15.36 10.24
C TYR A 106 14.63 -15.31 9.13
N VAL A 107 14.90 -16.07 8.06
CA VAL A 107 14.01 -16.60 6.99
C VAL A 107 12.76 -15.76 6.65
N VAL A 108 12.96 -14.54 6.14
CA VAL A 108 11.93 -13.77 5.43
C VAL A 108 12.50 -13.27 4.11
N THR A 109 11.66 -13.17 3.08
CA THR A 109 11.99 -12.63 1.75
C THR A 109 12.56 -11.22 1.86
N ARG A 110 13.86 -11.06 1.60
CA ARG A 110 14.59 -9.77 1.72
C ARG A 110 14.69 -8.97 0.41
N TYR A 111 14.19 -9.53 -0.68
CA TYR A 111 14.45 -9.05 -2.05
C TYR A 111 13.93 -7.62 -2.31
N TYR A 112 12.94 -7.19 -1.54
CA TYR A 112 12.27 -5.89 -1.66
C TYR A 112 12.74 -4.89 -0.58
N ARG A 113 13.64 -5.29 0.33
CA ARG A 113 14.13 -4.40 1.39
C ARG A 113 15.07 -3.34 0.83
N ALA A 114 14.89 -2.10 1.28
CA ALA A 114 15.72 -0.98 0.87
C ALA A 114 17.17 -1.08 1.37
N PRO A 115 18.14 -0.45 0.69
CA PRO A 115 19.54 -0.42 1.10
C PRO A 115 19.76 0.03 2.55
N GLU A 116 19.07 1.09 2.97
CA GLU A 116 19.15 1.61 4.33
C GLU A 116 18.67 0.59 5.39
N VAL A 117 17.71 -0.28 5.05
CA VAL A 117 17.27 -1.37 5.92
C VAL A 117 18.32 -2.48 5.99
N ILE A 118 18.89 -2.86 4.84
CA ILE A 118 19.91 -3.92 4.74
C ILE A 118 21.21 -3.51 5.46
N LEU A 119 21.57 -2.23 5.36
CA LEU A 119 22.80 -1.66 5.92
C LEU A 119 22.64 -1.12 7.35
N GLY A 120 21.44 -1.20 7.93
CA GLY A 120 21.17 -0.76 9.30
C GLY A 120 21.31 0.76 9.50
N MET A 121 20.94 1.54 8.50
CA MET A 121 20.86 3.00 8.57
C MET A 121 19.52 3.45 9.17
N GLY A 122 19.44 4.71 9.57
CA GLY A 122 18.14 5.35 9.78
C GLY A 122 17.37 5.45 8.45
N TYR A 123 16.05 5.38 8.51
CA TYR A 123 15.17 5.39 7.34
C TYR A 123 13.94 6.27 7.59
N THR A 124 13.32 6.71 6.50
CA THR A 124 12.09 7.49 6.46
C THR A 124 11.05 6.76 5.61
N GLU A 125 9.89 7.40 5.42
CA GLU A 125 8.76 6.91 4.63
C GLU A 125 9.13 6.41 3.22
N ASN A 126 10.10 7.04 2.56
CA ASN A 126 10.50 6.64 1.19
C ASN A 126 11.27 5.30 1.12
N VAL A 127 11.45 4.60 2.25
CA VAL A 127 11.87 3.19 2.28
C VAL A 127 10.86 2.30 1.54
N ASP A 128 9.57 2.61 1.62
CA ASP A 128 8.50 1.86 0.96
C ASP A 128 8.53 2.07 -0.57
N ILE A 129 9.04 3.23 -1.04
CA ILE A 129 9.23 3.51 -2.47
C ILE A 129 10.25 2.58 -3.13
N TRP A 130 11.31 2.21 -2.41
CA TRP A 130 12.25 1.21 -2.92
C TRP A 130 11.56 -0.15 -3.17
N SER A 131 10.70 -0.55 -2.24
CA SER A 131 9.94 -1.80 -2.33
C SER A 131 9.00 -1.78 -3.53
N VAL A 132 8.28 -0.66 -3.74
CA VAL A 132 7.45 -0.44 -4.93
C VAL A 132 8.28 -0.49 -6.22
N GLY A 133 9.46 0.13 -6.24
CA GLY A 133 10.38 0.06 -7.38
C GLY A 133 10.81 -1.37 -7.70
N CYS A 134 11.07 -2.19 -6.67
CA CYS A 134 11.40 -3.60 -6.86
C CYS A 134 10.22 -4.39 -7.45
N ILE A 135 9.01 -4.17 -6.91
CA ILE A 135 7.76 -4.79 -7.40
C ILE A 135 7.50 -4.36 -8.86
N MET A 136 7.65 -3.07 -9.18
CA MET A 136 7.49 -2.55 -10.53
C MET A 136 8.47 -3.19 -11.50
N GLY A 137 9.75 -3.27 -11.13
CA GLY A 137 10.75 -3.87 -12.00
C GLY A 137 10.53 -5.37 -12.19
N GLU A 138 10.01 -6.05 -11.16
CA GLU A 138 9.61 -7.46 -11.25
C GLU A 138 8.37 -7.66 -12.14
N MET A 139 7.37 -6.78 -12.09
CA MET A 139 6.23 -6.78 -13.04
C MET A 139 6.69 -6.63 -14.50
N ILE A 140 7.78 -5.89 -14.76
CA ILE A 140 8.32 -5.70 -16.12
C ILE A 140 9.24 -6.85 -16.54
N ARG A 141 10.04 -7.40 -15.62
CA ARG A 141 11.02 -8.47 -15.93
C ARG A 141 10.47 -9.89 -15.77
N GLY A 142 9.31 -10.06 -15.14
CA GLY A 142 8.72 -11.35 -14.77
C GLY A 142 9.45 -12.09 -13.65
N GLY A 143 10.44 -11.46 -13.00
CA GLY A 143 11.23 -12.10 -11.95
C GLY A 143 11.96 -11.11 -11.04
N VAL A 144 12.26 -11.59 -9.84
CA VAL A 144 12.88 -10.83 -8.75
C VAL A 144 14.14 -10.10 -9.22
N LEU A 145 14.21 -8.79 -8.96
CA LEU A 145 15.35 -7.94 -9.36
C LEU A 145 16.63 -8.29 -8.62
N PHE A 146 16.55 -8.46 -7.30
CA PHE A 146 17.69 -8.61 -6.40
C PHE A 146 17.52 -9.87 -5.52
N PRO A 147 17.75 -11.07 -6.06
CA PRO A 147 17.53 -12.33 -5.33
C PRO A 147 18.73 -12.70 -4.45
N GLY A 148 18.95 -11.97 -3.34
CA GLY A 148 20.07 -12.20 -2.43
C GLY A 148 19.85 -13.31 -1.40
N THR A 149 20.80 -14.23 -1.27
CA THR A 149 20.71 -15.36 -0.31
C THR A 149 20.80 -14.94 1.16
N ASP A 150 21.47 -13.82 1.43
CA ASP A 150 21.61 -13.18 2.75
C ASP A 150 21.77 -11.65 2.59
N HIS A 151 22.04 -10.90 3.66
CA HIS A 151 22.19 -9.44 3.60
C HIS A 151 23.39 -8.98 2.75
N ILE A 152 24.48 -9.76 2.76
CA ILE A 152 25.70 -9.47 2.02
C ILE A 152 25.46 -9.69 0.53
N ASP A 153 24.90 -10.84 0.16
CA ASP A 153 24.57 -11.15 -1.22
C ASP A 153 23.50 -10.21 -1.76
N GLN A 154 22.47 -9.87 -0.97
CA GLN A 154 21.47 -8.87 -1.33
C GLN A 154 22.10 -7.53 -1.70
N TRP A 155 23.03 -7.03 -0.88
CA TRP A 155 23.76 -5.81 -1.19
C TRP A 155 24.57 -5.92 -2.48
N ASN A 156 25.26 -7.04 -2.70
CA ASN A 156 26.03 -7.28 -3.93
C ASN A 156 25.12 -7.24 -5.17
N LYS A 157 23.96 -7.92 -5.14
CA LYS A 157 22.99 -7.90 -6.25
C LYS A 157 22.51 -6.48 -6.60
N ILE A 158 22.35 -5.63 -5.58
CA ILE A 158 21.95 -4.23 -5.76
C ILE A 158 23.05 -3.44 -6.48
N ILE A 159 24.28 -3.44 -5.94
CA ILE A 159 25.37 -2.62 -6.51
C ILE A 159 25.90 -3.15 -7.85
N GLU A 160 25.81 -4.46 -8.11
CA GLU A 160 26.15 -5.04 -9.41
C GLU A 160 25.24 -4.49 -10.53
N GLN A 161 23.99 -4.16 -10.21
CA GLN A 161 23.02 -3.64 -11.18
C GLN A 161 22.94 -2.12 -11.20
N LEU A 162 22.90 -1.46 -10.03
CA LEU A 162 22.69 -0.02 -9.90
C LEU A 162 23.99 0.78 -9.74
N GLY A 163 25.12 0.09 -9.53
CA GLY A 163 26.42 0.69 -9.31
C GLY A 163 26.76 0.91 -7.84
N THR A 164 28.05 1.15 -7.58
CA THR A 164 28.53 1.52 -6.24
C THR A 164 28.04 2.92 -5.88
N PRO A 165 27.47 3.14 -4.68
CA PRO A 165 26.94 4.45 -4.27
C PRO A 165 28.04 5.51 -4.11
N SER A 166 27.62 6.77 -4.01
CA SER A 166 28.51 7.91 -3.82
C SER A 166 29.25 7.86 -2.47
N GLN A 167 30.36 8.60 -2.38
CA GLN A 167 31.08 8.76 -1.11
C GLN A 167 30.21 9.43 -0.04
N ASP A 168 29.33 10.36 -0.44
CA ASP A 168 28.39 11.04 0.46
C ASP A 168 27.45 10.04 1.14
N PHE A 169 26.90 9.08 0.38
CA PHE A 169 26.09 7.99 0.95
C PHE A 169 26.91 7.14 1.92
N MET A 170 28.10 6.68 1.50
CA MET A 170 28.95 5.81 2.32
C MET A 170 29.39 6.50 3.62
N SER A 171 29.55 7.84 3.60
CA SER A 171 29.91 8.65 4.76
C SER A 171 28.84 8.70 5.87
N ARG A 172 27.60 8.30 5.58
CA ARG A 172 26.50 8.20 6.55
C ARG A 172 26.36 6.80 7.16
N LEU A 173 27.11 5.81 6.66
CA LEU A 173 27.10 4.44 7.19
C LEU A 173 27.86 4.35 8.52
N GLN A 174 27.45 3.40 9.36
CA GLN A 174 28.21 3.01 10.56
C GLN A 174 29.63 2.54 10.18
N PRO A 175 30.67 2.78 11.00
CA PRO A 175 32.07 2.54 10.62
C PRO A 175 32.37 1.13 10.11
N THR A 176 31.81 0.10 10.76
CA THR A 176 31.99 -1.31 10.36
C THR A 176 31.35 -1.62 9.02
N VAL A 177 30.12 -1.12 8.80
CA VAL A 177 29.37 -1.28 7.54
C VAL A 177 30.04 -0.49 6.41
N ARG A 178 30.49 0.73 6.68
CA ARG A 178 31.24 1.56 5.73
C ARG A 178 32.48 0.84 5.21
N ASN A 179 33.33 0.35 6.12
CA ASN A 179 34.52 -0.40 5.76
C ASN A 179 34.18 -1.63 4.91
N TYR A 180 33.08 -2.32 5.23
CA TYR A 180 32.62 -3.45 4.42
C TYR A 180 32.22 -3.02 2.99
N VAL A 181 31.46 -1.92 2.85
CA VAL A 181 30.97 -1.41 1.56
C VAL A 181 32.10 -0.83 0.71
N GLU A 182 32.99 -0.03 1.29
CA GLU A 182 34.11 0.62 0.58
C GLU A 182 35.14 -0.38 0.05
N ASN A 183 35.28 -1.53 0.70
CA ASN A 183 36.20 -2.60 0.28
C ASN A 183 35.59 -3.53 -0.80
N ARG A 184 34.36 -3.28 -1.28
CA ARG A 184 33.78 -4.05 -2.39
C ARG A 184 34.34 -3.59 -3.73
N PRO A 185 34.33 -4.45 -4.77
CA PRO A 185 34.60 -4.03 -6.13
C PRO A 185 33.71 -2.85 -6.52
N ARG A 186 34.27 -1.87 -7.22
CA ARG A 186 33.47 -0.77 -7.75
C ARG A 186 32.76 -1.20 -9.02
N TYR A 187 31.44 -1.05 -9.01
CA TYR A 187 30.58 -1.35 -10.14
C TYR A 187 30.07 -0.03 -10.74
N PRO A 188 30.13 0.15 -12.08
CA PRO A 188 29.57 1.33 -12.74
C PRO A 188 28.03 1.31 -12.78
N GLY A 189 27.41 0.14 -12.54
CA GLY A 189 25.99 -0.07 -12.77
C GLY A 189 25.64 -0.19 -14.25
N TYR A 190 24.38 -0.50 -14.52
CA TYR A 190 23.80 -0.50 -15.85
C TYR A 190 22.81 0.66 -15.99
N SER A 191 22.68 1.21 -17.20
CA SER A 191 21.59 2.16 -17.48
C SER A 191 20.23 1.47 -17.33
N PHE A 192 19.19 2.24 -16.99
CA PHE A 192 17.83 1.70 -16.91
C PHE A 192 17.33 1.20 -18.27
N ASP A 193 17.80 1.71 -19.40
CA ASP A 193 17.51 1.16 -20.73
C ASP A 193 18.10 -0.25 -20.93
N ARG A 194 19.22 -0.56 -20.26
CA ARG A 194 19.82 -1.89 -20.29
C ARG A 194 19.17 -2.84 -19.28
N LEU A 195 18.79 -2.34 -18.10
CA LEU A 195 18.09 -3.12 -17.09
C LEU A 195 16.65 -3.45 -17.52
N PHE A 196 16.00 -2.50 -18.20
CA PHE A 196 14.62 -2.58 -18.67
C PHE A 196 14.56 -2.16 -20.15
N PRO A 197 15.04 -3.00 -21.08
CA PRO A 197 14.98 -2.71 -22.51
C PRO A 197 13.55 -2.69 -23.04
N ASP A 198 13.33 -1.99 -24.16
CA ASP A 198 11.99 -1.80 -24.76
C ASP A 198 11.25 -3.12 -25.03
N VAL A 199 11.97 -4.21 -25.29
CA VAL A 199 11.39 -5.54 -25.54
C VAL A 199 10.64 -6.14 -24.34
N LEU A 200 10.92 -5.65 -23.11
CA LEU A 200 10.21 -6.09 -21.91
C LEU A 200 8.91 -5.33 -21.67
N PHE A 201 8.70 -4.22 -22.37
CA PHE A 201 7.46 -3.45 -22.28
C PHE A 201 6.47 -3.96 -23.32
N PRO A 202 5.15 -3.84 -23.07
CA PRO A 202 4.11 -4.25 -24.01
C PRO A 202 4.36 -3.69 -25.42
N ALA A 203 4.65 -4.58 -26.37
CA ALA A 203 5.06 -4.23 -27.72
C ALA A 203 3.85 -4.00 -28.61
N GLU A 204 3.39 -2.74 -28.76
CA GLU A 204 2.40 -2.40 -29.79
C GLU A 204 2.66 -1.07 -30.50
N SER A 205 2.19 -1.03 -31.75
CA SER A 205 2.58 -0.16 -32.87
C SER A 205 2.31 1.36 -32.76
N THR A 206 2.01 1.89 -31.57
CA THR A 206 1.66 3.30 -31.41
C THR A 206 2.75 4.10 -30.70
N ASP A 207 2.99 5.33 -31.14
CA ASP A 207 3.93 6.26 -30.48
C ASP A 207 3.54 6.54 -29.02
N HIS A 208 2.26 6.40 -28.67
CA HIS A 208 1.75 6.55 -27.31
C HIS A 208 2.34 5.51 -26.34
N ASN A 209 2.47 4.25 -26.77
CA ASN A 209 3.01 3.19 -25.91
C ASN A 209 4.53 3.30 -25.74
N ARG A 210 5.26 3.80 -26.74
CA ARG A 210 6.69 4.13 -26.58
C ARG A 210 6.92 5.21 -25.53
N LEU A 211 6.08 6.25 -25.53
CA LEU A 211 6.11 7.27 -24.49
C LEU A 211 5.84 6.67 -23.10
N LYS A 212 4.88 5.75 -22.99
CA LYS A 212 4.58 5.05 -21.72
C LYS A 212 5.73 4.17 -21.23
N ALA A 213 6.41 3.43 -22.11
CA ALA A 213 7.60 2.67 -21.75
C ALA A 213 8.73 3.57 -21.23
N SER A 214 8.97 4.70 -21.90
CA SER A 214 9.93 5.70 -21.43
C SER A 214 9.54 6.30 -20.08
N GLN A 215 8.26 6.63 -19.86
CA GLN A 215 7.75 7.11 -18.58
C GLN A 215 7.87 6.05 -17.47
N ALA A 216 7.55 4.78 -17.75
CA ALA A 216 7.70 3.69 -16.79
C ALA A 216 9.16 3.52 -16.36
N ARG A 217 10.09 3.58 -17.32
CA ARG A 217 11.53 3.50 -17.07
C ARG A 217 12.04 4.71 -16.28
N ASP A 218 11.57 5.92 -16.58
CA ASP A 218 11.92 7.12 -15.82
C ASP A 218 11.47 6.98 -14.35
N LEU A 219 10.23 6.54 -14.11
CA LEU A 219 9.72 6.31 -12.76
C LEU A 219 10.57 5.27 -12.01
N LEU A 220 10.88 4.13 -12.64
CA LEU A 220 11.77 3.11 -12.08
C LEU A 220 13.12 3.70 -11.68
N SER A 221 13.70 4.54 -12.53
CA SER A 221 15.01 5.16 -12.28
C SER A 221 15.02 6.10 -11.07
N ARG A 222 13.86 6.65 -10.72
CA ARG A 222 13.67 7.54 -9.57
C ARG A 222 13.30 6.78 -8.28
N MET A 223 12.67 5.61 -8.40
CA MET A 223 12.32 4.73 -7.27
C MET A 223 13.51 3.85 -6.85
N LEU A 224 14.21 3.24 -7.80
CA LEU A 224 15.36 2.35 -7.57
C LEU A 224 16.66 3.15 -7.42
N VAL A 225 16.66 4.07 -6.45
CA VAL A 225 17.82 4.89 -6.08
C VAL A 225 18.36 4.42 -4.73
N ILE A 226 19.65 4.08 -4.69
CA ILE A 226 20.29 3.55 -3.47
C ILE A 226 20.23 4.57 -2.33
N ASP A 227 20.57 5.82 -2.62
CA ASP A 227 20.57 6.88 -1.64
C ASP A 227 19.13 7.35 -1.35
N PRO A 228 18.59 7.15 -0.13
CA PRO A 228 17.23 7.58 0.20
C PRO A 228 17.06 9.11 0.14
N GLU A 229 18.12 9.92 0.27
CA GLU A 229 18.00 11.39 0.15
C GLU A 229 17.81 11.85 -1.30
N ARG A 230 18.03 10.96 -2.28
CA ARG A 230 17.87 11.22 -3.72
C ARG A 230 16.71 10.42 -4.33
N ARG A 231 16.08 9.55 -3.55
CA ARG A 231 14.96 8.72 -3.99
C ARG A 231 13.68 9.54 -4.00
N ILE A 232 12.88 9.37 -5.05
CA ILE A 232 11.58 10.05 -5.19
C ILE A 232 10.70 9.80 -3.97
N SER A 233 9.97 10.83 -3.55
CA SER A 233 8.96 10.69 -2.50
C SER A 233 7.67 10.06 -3.03
N VAL A 234 6.77 9.66 -2.13
CA VAL A 234 5.44 9.13 -2.50
C VAL A 234 4.63 10.17 -3.27
N ASP A 235 4.66 11.43 -2.82
CA ASP A 235 3.93 12.53 -3.46
C ASP A 235 4.45 12.81 -4.87
N GLU A 236 5.77 12.88 -5.05
CA GLU A 236 6.37 13.06 -6.38
C GLU A 236 6.08 11.87 -7.31
N ALA A 237 6.03 10.65 -6.79
CA ALA A 237 5.70 9.46 -7.56
C ALA A 237 4.22 9.46 -8.02
N LEU A 238 3.29 9.90 -7.17
CA LEU A 238 1.87 10.08 -7.53
C LEU A 238 1.69 11.13 -8.64
N MET A 239 2.51 12.19 -8.62
CA MET A 239 2.51 13.25 -9.64
C MET A 239 3.30 12.87 -10.91
N HIS A 240 3.96 11.72 -10.94
CA HIS A 240 4.75 11.30 -12.10
C HIS A 240 3.85 11.03 -13.32
N PRO A 241 4.22 11.42 -14.57
CA PRO A 241 3.35 11.26 -15.76
C PRO A 241 2.85 9.83 -16.04
N TYR A 242 3.60 8.82 -15.59
CA TYR A 242 3.18 7.42 -15.69
C TYR A 242 1.99 7.08 -14.77
N ILE A 243 1.88 7.74 -13.62
CA ILE A 243 0.91 7.47 -12.55
C ILE A 243 -0.21 8.51 -12.53
N ASN A 244 0.12 9.78 -12.74
CA ASN A 244 -0.78 10.93 -12.60
C ASN A 244 -2.03 10.89 -13.49
N VAL A 245 -2.08 10.00 -14.49
CA VAL A 245 -3.30 9.74 -15.27
C VAL A 245 -4.46 9.21 -14.43
N TRP A 246 -4.16 8.61 -13.27
CA TRP A 246 -5.12 8.05 -12.32
C TRP A 246 -5.37 8.93 -11.10
N TYR A 247 -4.69 10.08 -11.00
CA TYR A 247 -4.71 10.89 -9.78
C TYR A 247 -6.13 11.33 -9.45
N ASP A 248 -6.61 10.93 -8.29
CA ASP A 248 -7.85 11.42 -7.68
C ASP A 248 -7.54 12.01 -6.30
N GLU A 249 -7.88 13.27 -6.11
CA GLU A 249 -7.60 14.01 -4.87
C GLU A 249 -8.27 13.37 -3.64
N ALA A 250 -9.47 12.81 -3.79
CA ALA A 250 -10.21 12.22 -2.68
C ALA A 250 -9.65 10.85 -2.28
N GLU A 251 -9.01 10.12 -3.19
CA GLU A 251 -8.32 8.87 -2.90
C GLU A 251 -6.93 9.13 -2.31
N VAL A 252 -6.17 10.05 -2.92
CA VAL A 252 -4.79 10.38 -2.52
C VAL A 252 -4.73 11.03 -1.13
N ASN A 253 -5.65 11.96 -0.85
CA ASN A 253 -5.68 12.71 0.41
C ASN A 253 -6.84 12.26 1.31
N ALA A 254 -7.27 11.00 1.17
CA ALA A 254 -8.22 10.38 2.09
C ALA A 254 -7.70 10.49 3.54
N PRO A 255 -8.51 10.99 4.49
CA PRO A 255 -8.05 11.19 5.86
C PRO A 255 -7.69 9.84 6.49
N ALA A 256 -6.48 9.76 7.06
CA ALA A 256 -6.07 8.60 7.82
C ALA A 256 -6.97 8.38 9.04
N PRO A 257 -7.15 7.12 9.49
CA PRO A 257 -7.53 6.86 10.87
C PRO A 257 -6.52 7.58 11.77
N GLY A 258 -6.96 8.05 12.95
CA GLY A 258 -6.10 8.84 13.85
C GLY A 258 -4.72 8.22 14.05
N PRO A 259 -3.69 9.03 14.40
CA PRO A 259 -2.31 8.57 14.44
C PRO A 259 -2.17 7.34 15.34
N TYR A 260 -1.41 6.35 14.88
CA TYR A 260 -1.19 5.12 15.64
C TYR A 260 -0.42 5.43 16.94
N ASP A 261 -0.89 4.88 18.07
CA ASP A 261 -0.19 5.03 19.36
C ASP A 261 1.00 4.07 19.43
N HIS A 262 2.17 4.58 19.05
CA HIS A 262 3.43 3.85 19.07
C HIS A 262 3.92 3.47 20.47
N SER A 263 3.35 4.03 21.55
CA SER A 263 3.74 3.68 22.91
C SER A 263 3.43 2.23 23.26
N VAL A 264 2.60 1.54 22.47
CA VAL A 264 2.34 0.11 22.59
C VAL A 264 3.55 -0.73 22.14
N ASP A 265 4.23 -0.32 21.07
CA ASP A 265 5.35 -1.06 20.48
C ASP A 265 6.65 -0.90 21.28
N ASP A 266 6.83 0.24 21.95
CA ASP A 266 8.03 0.56 22.74
C ASP A 266 8.03 -0.10 24.13
N ARG A 267 6.92 -0.73 24.53
CA ARG A 267 6.82 -1.42 25.81
C ARG A 267 7.36 -2.84 25.70
N GLU A 268 8.35 -3.14 26.53
CA GLU A 268 8.76 -4.52 26.76
C GLU A 268 7.69 -5.24 27.59
N HIS A 269 7.00 -6.18 26.96
CA HIS A 269 6.03 -7.06 27.60
C HIS A 269 6.53 -8.50 27.59
N THR A 270 6.26 -9.23 28.68
CA THR A 270 6.43 -10.68 28.70
C THR A 270 5.44 -11.35 27.74
N VAL A 271 5.68 -12.61 27.39
CA VAL A 271 4.74 -13.38 26.55
C VAL A 271 3.34 -13.43 27.17
N ASP A 272 3.25 -13.59 28.49
CA ASP A 272 1.96 -13.62 29.19
C ASP A 272 1.24 -12.26 29.15
N GLN A 273 1.99 -11.17 29.28
CA GLN A 273 1.42 -9.82 29.16
C GLN A 273 0.93 -9.54 27.72
N TRP A 274 1.68 -9.97 26.70
CA TRP A 274 1.20 -9.88 25.32
C TRP A 274 -0.06 -10.71 25.10
N LYS A 275 -0.11 -11.92 25.66
CA LYS A 275 -1.29 -12.79 25.60
C LYS A 275 -2.52 -12.11 26.22
N GLU A 276 -2.36 -11.46 27.38
CA GLU A 276 -3.41 -10.67 28.04
C GLU A 276 -3.90 -9.51 27.18
N LEU A 277 -2.98 -8.72 26.61
CA LEU A 277 -3.31 -7.57 25.77
C LEU A 277 -4.06 -7.97 24.51
N ILE A 278 -3.57 -8.99 23.80
CA ILE A 278 -4.20 -9.50 22.57
C ILE A 278 -5.58 -10.08 22.90
N TYR A 279 -5.70 -10.87 23.98
CA TYR A 279 -6.99 -11.43 24.38
C TYR A 279 -8.02 -10.33 24.67
N LYS A 280 -7.61 -9.31 25.42
CA LYS A 280 -8.46 -8.16 25.75
C LYS A 280 -8.92 -7.44 24.48
N GLU A 281 -8.02 -7.15 23.56
CA GLU A 281 -8.34 -6.46 22.30
C GLU A 281 -9.36 -7.26 21.47
N VAL A 282 -9.18 -8.59 21.35
CA VAL A 282 -10.12 -9.45 20.63
C VAL A 282 -11.49 -9.47 21.30
N MET A 283 -11.56 -9.56 22.62
CA MET A 283 -12.83 -9.52 23.36
C MET A 283 -13.53 -8.17 23.24
N ASP A 284 -12.80 -7.07 23.37
CA ASP A 284 -13.32 -5.71 23.24
C ASP A 284 -13.87 -5.48 21.81
N TYR A 285 -13.13 -5.95 20.79
CA TYR A 285 -13.57 -5.89 19.40
C TYR A 285 -14.85 -6.72 19.16
N GLU A 286 -14.90 -7.95 19.66
CA GLU A 286 -16.06 -8.84 19.53
C GLU A 286 -17.30 -8.27 20.23
N LEU A 287 -17.15 -7.66 21.41
CA LEU A 287 -18.23 -6.99 22.14
C LEU A 287 -18.82 -5.83 21.34
N VAL A 288 -17.97 -4.99 20.76
CA VAL A 288 -18.41 -3.84 19.94
C VAL A 288 -19.14 -4.31 18.69
N TYR A 289 -18.68 -5.37 18.03
CA TYR A 289 -19.27 -5.87 16.78
C TYR A 289 -20.49 -6.79 16.95
N ASN A 290 -20.59 -7.58 18.03
CA ASN A 290 -21.70 -8.52 18.25
C ASN A 290 -22.91 -7.92 19.00
N THR A 291 -22.89 -6.65 19.39
CA THR A 291 -24.04 -6.01 20.03
C THR A 291 -25.17 -5.77 19.01
N PRO A 292 -26.38 -6.34 19.18
CA PRO A 292 -27.49 -6.15 18.24
C PRO A 292 -27.96 -4.69 18.26
N GLY A 293 -27.51 -3.90 17.27
CA GLY A 293 -27.77 -2.46 17.18
C GLY A 293 -26.53 -1.60 16.91
N GLY A 294 -25.32 -2.17 16.93
CA GLY A 294 -24.05 -1.46 16.65
C GLY A 294 -23.64 -1.38 15.18
N GLY A 295 -24.56 -1.69 14.25
CA GLY A 295 -24.33 -1.47 12.82
C GLY A 295 -24.46 0.01 12.47
N VAL A 296 -23.40 0.57 11.89
CA VAL A 296 -23.17 1.95 11.42
C VAL A 296 -22.58 2.89 12.48
N GLY A 297 -21.25 3.05 12.47
CA GLY A 297 -20.60 3.99 13.39
C GLY A 297 -19.09 4.19 13.32
N ALA A 298 -18.42 4.00 12.18
CA ALA A 298 -17.08 4.56 11.97
C ALA A 298 -16.79 4.73 10.47
N GLY A 299 -17.35 5.78 9.87
CA GLY A 299 -17.06 6.16 8.50
C GLY A 299 -18.13 7.06 7.89
N GLY A 300 -17.83 8.35 7.77
CA GLY A 300 -18.53 9.27 6.86
C GLY A 300 -19.63 10.12 7.50
N ALA A 301 -19.24 11.32 7.92
CA ALA A 301 -20.18 12.44 7.96
C ALA A 301 -20.53 12.85 6.52
N HIS A 302 -21.72 12.52 6.03
CA HIS A 302 -22.31 13.19 4.86
C HIS A 302 -23.83 13.20 4.90
N GLY A 303 -24.38 14.41 4.77
CA GLY A 303 -25.62 14.71 4.06
C GLY A 303 -26.93 14.19 4.65
N THR A 304 -27.65 15.07 5.34
CA THR A 304 -29.06 14.87 5.68
C THR A 304 -29.92 14.69 4.41
N PRO A 305 -30.72 13.61 4.29
CA PRO A 305 -31.84 13.59 3.36
C PRO A 305 -33.03 14.29 4.01
N ASN A 306 -33.46 15.39 3.41
CA ASN A 306 -34.65 16.12 3.80
C ASN A 306 -35.90 15.24 3.56
N THR A 307 -36.61 14.88 4.62
CA THR A 307 -37.88 14.15 4.56
C THR A 307 -39.05 15.12 4.46
N HIS A 308 -39.67 15.23 3.28
CA HIS A 308 -41.03 15.76 3.16
C HIS A 308 -41.99 14.64 2.79
N ALA A 309 -42.82 14.25 3.77
CA ALA A 309 -43.99 13.41 3.60
C ALA A 309 -45.10 14.15 2.83
N PRO A 310 -46.00 13.44 2.12
CA PRO A 310 -47.09 14.05 1.37
C PRO A 310 -48.26 14.41 2.30
N PRO A 311 -48.97 15.54 2.09
CA PRO A 311 -50.17 15.83 2.85
C PRO A 311 -51.37 15.03 2.34
N SER A 312 -52.10 14.47 3.29
CA SER A 312 -53.40 13.82 3.16
C SER A 312 -54.51 14.83 2.84
N ALA A 313 -55.51 14.35 2.10
CA ALA A 313 -56.71 15.09 1.72
C ALA A 313 -57.72 15.24 2.87
N ALA A 314 -58.32 16.43 2.99
CA ALA A 314 -59.65 16.63 3.58
C ALA A 314 -60.30 17.92 3.05
N THR A 315 -61.31 17.71 2.19
CA THR A 315 -62.57 18.45 1.98
C THR A 315 -62.78 19.85 2.56
N ASN A 316 -63.22 20.79 1.70
CA ASN A 316 -64.40 21.62 1.99
C ASN A 316 -65.03 22.23 0.71
N ALA A 317 -66.31 22.60 0.86
CA ALA A 317 -67.38 22.69 -0.13
C ALA A 317 -67.50 23.99 -0.97
N ALA A 318 -68.37 23.88 -2.01
CA ALA A 318 -69.23 24.90 -2.63
C ALA A 318 -68.57 26.00 -3.49
N ALA A 319 -69.12 26.51 -4.61
CA ALA A 319 -70.33 26.26 -5.38
C ALA A 319 -70.19 26.97 -6.75
N ASP A 320 -71.06 26.58 -7.69
CA ASP A 320 -71.59 27.31 -8.86
C ASP A 320 -70.70 27.68 -10.07
N GLY A 321 -71.21 27.33 -11.26
CA GLY A 321 -70.89 28.01 -12.52
C GLY A 321 -70.77 27.12 -13.76
N ASP A 322 -71.89 26.58 -14.22
CA ASP A 322 -72.14 25.96 -15.53
C ASP A 322 -71.82 26.91 -16.73
N PRO A 323 -71.99 26.52 -18.01
CA PRO A 323 -71.17 25.64 -18.85
C PRO A 323 -70.64 26.37 -20.11
N ASP A 324 -69.73 25.75 -20.89
CA ASP A 324 -70.03 25.70 -22.33
C ASP A 324 -69.38 24.55 -23.13
N HIS A 325 -70.20 24.12 -24.08
CA HIS A 325 -70.05 23.27 -25.25
C HIS A 325 -68.72 22.61 -25.67
N ARG A 326 -68.81 21.26 -25.67
CA ARG A 326 -68.81 20.36 -26.85
C ARG A 326 -67.51 20.06 -27.64
N PRO A 327 -67.50 18.90 -28.35
CA PRO A 327 -66.34 18.01 -28.45
C PRO A 327 -65.81 17.91 -29.88
N ASN A 328 -64.65 17.26 -30.08
CA ASN A 328 -64.53 15.99 -30.80
C ASN A 328 -63.10 15.65 -31.20
N HIS A 329 -62.82 14.34 -31.20
CA HIS A 329 -61.94 13.57 -32.09
C HIS A 329 -60.52 14.15 -32.32
N ARG A 330 -59.45 13.45 -31.96
CA ARG A 330 -59.13 12.05 -32.30
C ARG A 330 -57.87 11.64 -31.55
#